data_AF-A0A1R3WUR1-F1
#
_entry.id   AF-A0A1R3WUR1-F1
#
_cell.length_a   1.000
_cell.length_b   1.000
_cell.length_c   1.000
_cell.angle_alpha   90.00
_cell.angle_beta   90.00
_cell.angle_gamma   90.00
#
_symmetry.space_group_name_H-M   'P 1'
#
loop_
_entity.id
_entity.type
_entity.pdbx_description
1 polymer ?
#
loop_
_entity_poly.entity_id
_entity_poly.type
_entity_poly.pdbx_seq_one_letter_code
_entity_poly.pdbx_strand_id
1 'polypeptide(L)'
;MIFLRAIPFSFSILWRYLVALPALILALFAFAFLALIVIVVAMLVSPLFGFLLAMAFGVGVSVVPVMVGLRVGLQAHHIRPRVSYFGMMKPAIGYSIFETAVMLVLFVASVAVFILLTPLDMADLASLDARDTDALVADLTAISPVLTWVLIGAVALVSFALRAALLVPFAGASVGKDPTDRAHTPFYGFGNGFVPVFLLVLLSYVGLSFAVPLVVVGLAMAGLAQNALAEIARIATFDELGDFATLGLDAIILIAVTLFVMLFFFSLQCAGAVLVYMRERDAIVARQKAFDKELRKEEETLRTPVMEKDDMLALVRSRMPERKY
;
A
#
# COMPACT_ATOMS: atom_id res chain seq x y z
N MET A 1 7.99 14.08 10.56
CA MET A 1 6.83 13.88 11.46
C MET A 1 5.89 12.74 11.05
N ILE A 2 5.68 12.44 9.76
CA ILE A 2 4.79 11.34 9.33
C ILE A 2 5.25 9.98 9.88
N PHE A 3 6.54 9.68 9.77
CA PHE A 3 7.13 8.44 10.28
C PHE A 3 6.82 8.17 11.77
N LEU A 4 7.07 9.17 12.64
CA LEU A 4 6.81 9.06 14.07
C LEU A 4 5.33 8.95 14.41
N ARG A 5 4.44 9.59 13.63
CA ARG A 5 2.99 9.51 13.83
C ARG A 5 2.40 8.21 13.28
N ALA A 6 3.08 7.55 12.34
CA ALA A 6 2.61 6.31 11.74
C ALA A 6 2.59 5.14 12.74
N ILE A 7 3.53 5.10 13.69
CA ILE A 7 3.61 4.05 14.71
C ILE A 7 2.37 4.01 15.63
N PRO A 8 2.01 5.09 16.35
CA PRO A 8 0.80 5.04 17.18
C PRO A 8 -0.47 4.86 16.35
N PHE A 9 -0.49 5.38 15.12
CA PHE A 9 -1.64 5.25 14.24
C PHE A 9 -1.80 3.83 13.67
N SER A 10 -0.72 3.08 13.46
CA SER A 10 -0.78 1.70 12.96
C SER A 10 -1.49 0.78 13.94
N PHE A 11 -1.42 1.03 15.26
CA PHE A 11 -2.21 0.29 16.26
C PHE A 11 -3.72 0.50 16.11
N SER A 12 -4.15 1.71 15.74
CA SER A 12 -5.57 2.00 15.49
C SER A 12 -6.09 1.24 14.27
N ILE A 13 -5.27 1.13 13.23
CA ILE A 13 -5.57 0.32 12.04
C ILE A 13 -5.57 -1.16 12.41
N LEU A 14 -4.53 -1.63 13.10
CA LEU A 14 -4.32 -3.02 13.47
C LEU A 14 -5.55 -3.62 14.17
N TRP A 15 -6.06 -2.95 15.20
CA TRP A 15 -7.21 -3.47 15.97
C TRP A 15 -8.47 -3.63 15.12
N ARG A 16 -8.76 -2.63 14.28
CA ARG A 16 -9.91 -2.67 13.37
C ARG A 16 -9.71 -3.71 12.26
N TYR A 17 -8.47 -3.87 11.81
CA TYR A 17 -8.11 -4.84 10.79
C TYR A 17 -8.19 -6.28 11.30
N LEU A 18 -7.79 -6.52 12.55
CA LEU A 18 -7.89 -7.82 13.22
C LEU A 18 -9.36 -8.31 13.27
N VAL A 19 -10.31 -7.40 13.49
CA VAL A 19 -11.75 -7.72 13.44
C VAL A 19 -12.22 -8.02 12.01
N ALA A 20 -11.67 -7.33 11.01
CA ALA A 20 -12.02 -7.54 9.59
C ALA A 20 -11.33 -8.78 8.96
N LEU A 21 -10.28 -9.29 9.59
CA LEU A 21 -9.39 -10.32 9.04
C LEU A 21 -10.10 -11.64 8.70
N PRO A 22 -10.99 -12.21 9.53
CA PRO A 22 -11.69 -13.45 9.17
C PRO A 22 -12.54 -13.29 7.91
N ALA A 23 -13.25 -12.17 7.80
CA ALA A 23 -14.04 -11.85 6.60
C ALA A 23 -13.14 -11.62 5.37
N LEU A 24 -11.97 -10.99 5.57
CA LEU A 24 -10.98 -10.80 4.52
C LEU A 24 -10.41 -12.14 4.02
N ILE A 25 -10.08 -13.08 4.92
CA ILE A 25 -9.58 -14.41 4.56
C ILE A 25 -10.63 -15.14 3.70
N LEU A 26 -11.90 -15.15 4.13
CA LEU A 26 -12.97 -15.77 3.36
C LEU A 26 -13.15 -15.11 1.99
N ALA A 27 -13.04 -13.78 1.92
CA ALA A 27 -13.12 -13.04 0.66
C ALA A 27 -11.94 -13.34 -0.27
N LEU A 28 -10.72 -13.43 0.27
CA LEU A 28 -9.52 -13.79 -0.48
C LEU A 28 -9.58 -15.24 -0.98
N PHE A 29 -10.13 -16.15 -0.18
CA PHE A 29 -10.34 -17.54 -0.60
C PHE A 29 -11.33 -17.63 -1.76
N ALA A 30 -12.49 -16.95 -1.66
CA ALA A 30 -13.46 -16.88 -2.74
C ALA A 30 -12.87 -16.23 -4.01
N PHE A 31 -12.06 -15.18 -3.84
CA PHE A 31 -11.35 -14.51 -4.92
C PHE A 31 -10.32 -15.43 -5.58
N ALA A 32 -9.52 -16.15 -4.80
CA ALA A 32 -8.53 -17.11 -5.30
C ALA A 32 -9.19 -18.26 -6.05
N PHE A 33 -10.31 -18.78 -5.54
CA PHE A 33 -11.09 -19.81 -6.22
C PHE A 33 -11.62 -19.34 -7.58
N LEU A 34 -12.19 -18.13 -7.64
CA LEU A 34 -12.65 -17.56 -8.90
C LEU A 34 -11.48 -17.29 -9.86
N ALA A 35 -10.37 -16.77 -9.35
CA ALA A 35 -9.16 -16.53 -10.13
C ALA A 35 -8.62 -17.84 -10.73
N LEU A 36 -8.61 -18.93 -9.95
CA LEU A 36 -8.18 -20.24 -10.41
C LEU A 36 -9.02 -20.72 -11.61
N ILE A 37 -10.35 -20.59 -11.54
CA ILE A 37 -11.24 -20.95 -12.67
C ILE A 37 -10.88 -20.13 -13.91
N VAL A 38 -10.72 -18.82 -13.77
CA VAL A 38 -10.37 -17.92 -14.88
C VAL A 38 -9.00 -18.28 -15.47
N ILE A 39 -8.01 -18.56 -14.63
CA ILE A 39 -6.65 -18.96 -15.03
C ILE A 39 -6.70 -20.28 -15.78
N VAL A 40 -7.39 -21.30 -15.27
CA VAL A 40 -7.51 -22.61 -15.92
C VAL A 40 -8.15 -22.47 -17.30
N VAL A 41 -9.26 -21.73 -17.40
CA VAL A 41 -9.92 -21.47 -18.68
C VAL A 41 -8.99 -20.71 -19.64
N ALA A 42 -8.26 -19.71 -19.15
CA ALA A 42 -7.29 -18.97 -19.94
C ALA A 42 -6.12 -19.86 -20.42
N MET A 43 -5.63 -20.77 -19.59
CA MET A 43 -4.57 -21.73 -19.94
C MET A 43 -4.99 -22.69 -21.06
N LEU A 44 -6.28 -23.06 -21.13
CA LEU A 44 -6.81 -23.87 -22.23
C LEU A 44 -6.74 -23.14 -23.58
N VAL A 45 -6.85 -21.80 -23.58
CA VAL A 45 -6.77 -20.98 -24.80
C VAL A 45 -5.31 -20.68 -25.14
N SER A 46 -4.54 -20.24 -24.14
CA SER A 46 -3.12 -19.93 -24.28
C SER A 46 -2.41 -20.07 -22.94
N PRO A 47 -1.45 -20.99 -22.81
CA PRO A 47 -0.67 -21.17 -21.58
C PRO A 47 0.02 -19.88 -21.11
N LEU A 48 0.53 -19.09 -22.06
CA LEU A 48 1.17 -17.79 -21.77
C LEU A 48 0.17 -16.80 -21.17
N PHE A 49 -1.03 -16.71 -21.73
CA PHE A 49 -2.06 -15.81 -21.22
C PHE A 49 -2.53 -16.23 -19.81
N GLY A 50 -2.69 -17.53 -19.59
CA GLY A 50 -2.98 -18.08 -18.26
C GLY A 50 -1.89 -17.77 -17.23
N PHE A 51 -0.62 -17.89 -17.60
CA PHE A 51 0.51 -17.53 -16.74
C PHE A 51 0.52 -16.03 -16.38
N LEU A 52 0.29 -15.15 -17.36
CA LEU A 52 0.20 -13.70 -17.11
C LEU A 52 -0.95 -13.36 -16.15
N LEU A 53 -2.10 -14.03 -16.29
CA LEU A 53 -3.21 -13.87 -15.36
C LEU A 53 -2.87 -14.40 -13.96
N ALA A 54 -2.20 -15.55 -13.86
CA ALA A 54 -1.76 -16.10 -12.58
C ALA A 54 -0.85 -15.12 -11.83
N MET A 55 0.10 -14.51 -12.53
CA MET A 55 0.95 -13.44 -11.99
C MET A 55 0.12 -12.23 -11.54
N ALA A 56 -0.83 -11.77 -12.37
CA ALA A 56 -1.68 -10.62 -12.07
C ALA A 56 -2.58 -10.82 -10.84
N PHE A 57 -3.15 -12.02 -10.71
CA PHE A 57 -3.95 -12.40 -9.55
C PHE A 57 -3.09 -12.64 -8.31
N GLY A 58 -1.89 -13.22 -8.46
CA GLY A 58 -0.93 -13.40 -7.38
C GLY A 58 -0.51 -12.07 -6.75
N VAL A 59 -0.16 -11.08 -7.57
CA VAL A 59 0.09 -9.71 -7.08
C VAL A 59 -1.18 -9.10 -6.47
N GLY A 60 -2.35 -9.38 -7.05
CA GLY A 60 -3.67 -8.93 -6.56
C GLY A 60 -3.99 -9.37 -5.13
N VAL A 61 -3.54 -10.57 -4.73
CA VAL A 61 -3.66 -11.06 -3.34
C VAL A 61 -2.95 -10.13 -2.35
N SER A 62 -1.90 -9.41 -2.79
CA SER A 62 -1.21 -8.42 -1.95
C SER A 62 -1.90 -7.05 -1.94
N VAL A 63 -2.58 -6.65 -3.03
CA VAL A 63 -3.19 -5.32 -3.17
C VAL A 63 -4.52 -5.21 -2.41
N VAL A 64 -5.36 -6.26 -2.47
CA VAL A 64 -6.69 -6.25 -1.83
C VAL A 64 -6.60 -6.03 -0.31
N PRO A 65 -5.76 -6.77 0.45
CA PRO A 65 -5.55 -6.50 1.87
C PRO A 65 -5.14 -5.06 2.13
N VAL A 66 -4.26 -4.49 1.29
CA VAL A 66 -3.69 -3.14 1.48
C VAL A 66 -4.79 -2.11 1.32
N MET A 67 -5.62 -2.23 0.29
CA MET A 67 -6.77 -1.35 0.09
C MET A 67 -7.76 -1.41 1.26
N VAL A 68 -8.01 -2.60 1.83
CA VAL A 68 -8.85 -2.75 3.02
C VAL A 68 -8.21 -2.06 4.23
N GLY A 69 -6.91 -2.25 4.45
CA GLY A 69 -6.18 -1.60 5.54
C GLY A 69 -6.19 -0.07 5.44
N LEU A 70 -5.99 0.46 4.23
CA LEU A 70 -6.07 1.89 3.95
C LEU A 70 -7.47 2.46 4.19
N ARG A 71 -8.52 1.76 3.76
CA ARG A 71 -9.91 2.15 4.01
C ARG A 71 -10.20 2.21 5.50
N VAL A 72 -9.81 1.18 6.25
CA VAL A 72 -10.00 1.12 7.71
C VAL A 72 -9.26 2.28 8.40
N GLY A 73 -8.04 2.61 7.95
CA GLY A 73 -7.31 3.77 8.44
C GLY A 73 -7.98 5.11 8.10
N LEU A 74 -8.50 5.28 6.89
CA LEU A 74 -9.25 6.49 6.53
C LEU A 74 -10.56 6.62 7.33
N GLN A 75 -11.23 5.51 7.61
CA GLN A 75 -12.38 5.46 8.51
C GLN A 75 -12.01 5.79 9.97
N ALA A 76 -10.76 5.56 10.40
CA ALA A 76 -10.28 6.01 11.70
C ALA A 76 -10.15 7.54 11.77
N HIS A 77 -9.97 8.21 10.63
CA HIS A 77 -10.05 9.66 10.47
C HIS A 77 -11.45 10.16 10.03
N HIS A 78 -12.50 9.38 10.30
CA HIS A 78 -13.89 9.73 10.02
C HIS A 78 -14.22 9.99 8.53
N ILE A 79 -13.43 9.42 7.62
CA ILE A 79 -13.69 9.53 6.19
C ILE A 79 -14.66 8.45 5.77
N ARG A 80 -15.80 8.89 5.25
CA ARG A 80 -16.86 7.99 4.77
C ARG A 80 -16.51 7.50 3.36
N PRO A 81 -16.37 6.19 3.16
CA PRO A 81 -16.17 5.64 1.82
C PRO A 81 -17.42 5.86 0.96
N ARG A 82 -17.22 6.21 -0.31
CA ARG A 82 -18.29 6.36 -1.31
C ARG A 82 -18.65 5.03 -1.98
N VAL A 83 -17.72 4.08 -1.97
CA VAL A 83 -17.84 2.78 -2.64
C VAL A 83 -18.00 1.62 -1.66
N SER A 84 -18.70 0.57 -2.09
CA SER A 84 -18.77 -0.70 -1.36
C SER A 84 -17.43 -1.43 -1.38
N TYR A 85 -17.25 -2.46 -0.54
CA TYR A 85 -16.05 -3.30 -0.57
C TYR A 85 -15.87 -4.00 -1.92
N PHE A 86 -16.97 -4.48 -2.53
CA PHE A 86 -16.95 -5.05 -3.88
C PHE A 86 -16.59 -4.01 -4.95
N GLY A 87 -17.02 -2.75 -4.76
CA GLY A 87 -16.65 -1.64 -5.65
C GLY A 87 -15.14 -1.35 -5.68
N MET A 88 -14.41 -1.70 -4.61
CA MET A 88 -12.94 -1.59 -4.56
C MET A 88 -12.21 -2.68 -5.34
N MET A 89 -12.90 -3.76 -5.72
CA MET A 89 -12.27 -4.87 -6.43
C MET A 89 -11.76 -4.44 -7.82
N LYS A 90 -12.50 -3.59 -8.52
CA LYS A 90 -12.09 -3.06 -9.84
C LYS A 90 -10.75 -2.32 -9.79
N PRO A 91 -10.57 -1.29 -8.93
CA PRO A 91 -9.27 -0.65 -8.81
C PRO A 91 -8.19 -1.61 -8.28
N ALA A 92 -8.51 -2.53 -7.37
CA ALA A 92 -7.54 -3.51 -6.88
C ALA A 92 -6.95 -4.37 -8.03
N ILE A 93 -7.82 -4.88 -8.92
CA ILE A 93 -7.41 -5.65 -10.10
C ILE A 93 -6.62 -4.76 -11.08
N GLY A 94 -7.08 -3.53 -11.33
CA GLY A 94 -6.39 -2.62 -12.24
C GLY A 94 -4.97 -2.29 -11.79
N TYR A 95 -4.79 -2.03 -10.49
CA TYR A 95 -3.48 -1.78 -9.92
C TYR A 95 -2.63 -3.04 -9.81
N SER A 96 -3.21 -4.22 -9.58
CA SER A 96 -2.44 -5.47 -9.56
C SER A 96 -1.89 -5.82 -10.94
N ILE A 97 -2.67 -5.59 -12.00
CA ILE A 97 -2.20 -5.74 -13.39
C ILE A 97 -1.05 -4.76 -13.66
N PHE A 98 -1.19 -3.50 -13.22
CA PHE A 98 -0.13 -2.50 -13.39
C PHE A 98 1.16 -2.89 -12.65
N GLU A 99 1.07 -3.26 -11.37
CA GLU A 99 2.24 -3.73 -10.60
C GLU A 99 2.87 -4.96 -11.27
N THR A 100 2.06 -5.91 -11.73
CA THR A 100 2.54 -7.12 -12.42
C THR A 100 3.26 -6.79 -13.71
N ALA A 101 2.74 -5.85 -14.52
CA ALA A 101 3.41 -5.42 -15.74
C ALA A 101 4.78 -4.81 -15.46
N VAL A 102 4.90 -3.97 -14.43
CA VAL A 102 6.19 -3.41 -14.01
C VAL A 102 7.12 -4.51 -13.52
N MET A 103 6.64 -5.44 -12.69
CA MET A 103 7.44 -6.57 -12.19
C MET A 103 7.91 -7.49 -13.33
N LEU A 104 7.09 -7.72 -14.35
CA LEU A 104 7.46 -8.50 -15.53
C LEU A 104 8.59 -7.83 -16.32
N VAL A 105 8.50 -6.51 -16.53
CA VAL A 105 9.55 -5.73 -17.19
C VAL A 105 10.86 -5.81 -16.40
N LEU A 106 10.80 -5.67 -15.07
CA LEU A 106 11.97 -5.79 -14.20
C LEU A 106 12.56 -7.21 -14.22
N PHE A 107 11.72 -8.23 -14.24
CA PHE A 107 12.15 -9.63 -14.33
C PHE A 107 12.87 -9.89 -15.65
N VAL A 108 12.27 -9.52 -16.78
CA VAL A 108 12.89 -9.67 -18.11
C VAL A 108 14.20 -8.89 -18.22
N ALA A 109 14.23 -7.65 -17.70
CA ALA A 109 15.45 -6.86 -17.66
C ALA A 109 16.54 -7.53 -16.81
N SER A 110 16.17 -8.11 -15.66
CA SER A 110 17.11 -8.81 -14.78
C SER A 110 17.69 -10.05 -15.44
N VAL A 111 16.83 -10.86 -16.10
CA VAL A 111 17.28 -12.02 -16.89
C VAL A 111 18.23 -11.58 -18.01
N ALA A 112 17.89 -10.53 -18.76
CA ALA A 112 18.73 -10.02 -19.84
C ALA A 112 20.09 -9.53 -19.32
N VAL A 113 20.12 -8.76 -18.23
CA VAL A 113 21.37 -8.31 -17.59
C VAL A 113 22.19 -9.49 -17.07
N PHE A 114 21.54 -10.52 -16.51
CA PHE A 114 22.22 -11.71 -16.03
C PHE A 114 22.92 -12.44 -17.17
N ILE A 115 22.23 -12.68 -18.29
CA ILE A 115 22.81 -13.30 -19.50
C ILE A 115 23.95 -12.45 -20.08
N LEU A 116 23.78 -11.13 -20.16
CA LEU A 116 24.78 -10.25 -20.75
C LEU A 116 26.10 -10.18 -19.95
N LEU A 117 26.03 -10.43 -18.64
CA LEU A 117 27.16 -10.31 -17.72
C LEU A 117 27.69 -11.65 -17.21
N THR A 118 27.11 -12.76 -17.64
CA THR A 118 27.54 -14.13 -17.28
C THR A 118 27.76 -14.96 -18.55
N PRO A 119 28.48 -16.09 -18.48
CA PRO A 119 28.69 -16.95 -19.66
C PRO A 119 27.47 -17.80 -20.03
N LEU A 120 26.32 -17.61 -19.37
CA LEU A 120 25.11 -18.41 -19.58
C LEU A 120 24.37 -18.00 -20.85
N ASP A 121 23.74 -18.97 -21.48
CA ASP A 121 22.75 -18.73 -22.51
C ASP A 121 21.30 -18.92 -22.00
N MET A 122 20.33 -18.72 -22.89
CA MET A 122 18.91 -18.92 -22.56
C MET A 122 18.56 -20.38 -22.27
N ALA A 123 19.29 -21.35 -22.82
CA ALA A 123 19.06 -22.76 -22.60
C ALA A 123 19.54 -23.18 -21.21
N ASP A 124 20.69 -22.64 -20.77
CA ASP A 124 21.22 -22.85 -19.42
C ASP A 124 20.24 -22.34 -18.36
N LEU A 125 19.68 -21.14 -18.57
CA LEU A 125 18.66 -20.59 -17.66
C LEU A 125 17.35 -21.39 -17.65
N ALA A 126 16.94 -21.94 -18.79
CA ALA A 126 15.76 -22.79 -18.86
C ALA A 126 15.96 -24.17 -18.20
N SER A 127 17.22 -24.58 -17.99
CA SER A 127 17.57 -25.83 -17.31
C SER A 127 17.60 -25.73 -15.78
N LEU A 128 17.60 -24.51 -15.24
CA LEU A 128 17.55 -24.28 -13.80
C LEU A 128 16.22 -24.76 -13.23
N ASP A 129 16.26 -25.41 -12.06
CA ASP A 129 15.07 -25.91 -11.41
C ASP A 129 14.27 -24.74 -10.81
N ALA A 130 13.31 -24.22 -11.57
CA ALA A 130 12.44 -23.14 -11.14
C ALA A 130 11.35 -23.59 -10.14
N ARG A 131 11.30 -24.87 -9.75
CA ARG A 131 10.28 -25.37 -8.81
C ARG A 131 10.66 -25.14 -7.35
N ASP A 132 11.96 -25.07 -7.06
CA ASP A 132 12.48 -24.72 -5.75
C ASP A 132 13.20 -23.37 -5.83
N THR A 133 12.63 -22.36 -5.16
CA THR A 133 13.17 -20.99 -5.18
C THR A 133 14.51 -20.90 -4.46
N ASP A 134 14.72 -21.71 -3.42
CA ASP A 134 15.97 -21.71 -2.66
C ASP A 134 17.08 -22.38 -3.47
N ALA A 135 16.76 -23.49 -4.15
CA ALA A 135 17.69 -24.13 -5.09
C ALA A 135 18.04 -23.21 -6.26
N LEU A 136 17.04 -22.53 -6.85
CA LEU A 136 17.26 -21.56 -7.93
C LEU A 136 18.19 -20.43 -7.51
N VAL A 137 18.00 -19.87 -6.31
CA VAL A 137 18.88 -18.82 -5.78
C VAL A 137 20.28 -19.38 -5.49
N ALA A 138 20.39 -20.61 -4.99
CA ALA A 138 21.68 -21.28 -4.77
C ALA A 138 22.45 -21.48 -6.10
N ASP A 139 21.79 -21.94 -7.15
CA ASP A 139 22.38 -22.13 -8.48
C ASP A 139 22.84 -20.80 -9.08
N LEU A 140 21.98 -19.77 -9.03
CA LEU A 140 22.32 -18.42 -9.53
C LEU A 140 23.46 -17.78 -8.73
N THR A 141 23.52 -18.01 -7.41
CA THR A 141 24.61 -17.49 -6.57
C THR A 141 25.92 -18.25 -6.77
N ALA A 142 25.87 -19.54 -7.15
CA ALA A 142 27.06 -20.29 -7.54
C ALA A 142 27.69 -19.74 -8.83
N ILE A 143 26.89 -19.22 -9.75
CA ILE A 143 27.36 -18.62 -11.01
C ILE A 143 27.95 -17.23 -10.76
N SER A 144 27.18 -16.35 -10.13
CA SER A 144 27.64 -14.99 -9.82
C SER A 144 26.92 -14.45 -8.57
N PRO A 145 27.54 -14.54 -7.38
CA PRO A 145 26.87 -14.15 -6.14
C PRO A 145 26.59 -12.66 -6.11
N VAL A 146 27.54 -11.83 -6.56
CA VAL A 146 27.40 -10.37 -6.57
C VAL A 146 26.27 -9.96 -7.49
N LEU A 147 26.23 -10.48 -8.72
CA LEU A 147 25.21 -10.10 -9.69
C LEU A 147 23.81 -10.54 -9.25
N THR A 148 23.68 -11.77 -8.74
CA THR A 148 22.40 -12.32 -8.26
C THR A 148 21.81 -11.45 -7.14
N TRP A 149 22.60 -11.14 -6.11
CA TRP A 149 22.13 -10.30 -5.00
C TRP A 149 21.87 -8.85 -5.40
N VAL A 150 22.68 -8.29 -6.31
CA VAL A 150 22.45 -6.93 -6.84
C VAL A 150 21.15 -6.86 -7.63
N LEU A 151 20.86 -7.83 -8.49
CA LEU A 151 19.62 -7.86 -9.26
C LEU A 151 18.39 -8.09 -8.37
N ILE A 152 18.45 -9.05 -7.43
CA ILE A 152 17.37 -9.27 -6.46
C ILE A 152 17.12 -8.01 -5.64
N GLY A 153 18.18 -7.39 -5.12
CA GLY A 153 18.10 -6.15 -4.35
C GLY A 153 17.54 -4.98 -5.17
N ALA A 154 17.97 -4.83 -6.42
CA ALA A 154 17.49 -3.79 -7.32
C ALA A 154 16.00 -3.97 -7.63
N VAL A 155 15.57 -5.19 -7.99
CA VAL A 155 14.16 -5.50 -8.23
C VAL A 155 13.35 -5.20 -6.97
N ALA A 156 13.77 -5.71 -5.80
CA ALA A 156 13.08 -5.48 -4.54
C ALA A 156 12.94 -3.99 -4.20
N LEU A 157 14.02 -3.20 -4.35
CA LEU A 157 13.99 -1.75 -4.10
C LEU A 157 13.04 -1.02 -5.03
N VAL A 158 13.04 -1.37 -6.33
CA VAL A 158 12.10 -0.78 -7.30
C VAL A 158 10.66 -1.20 -6.99
N SER A 159 10.42 -2.45 -6.59
CA SER A 159 9.10 -2.91 -6.14
C SER A 159 8.62 -2.14 -4.90
N PHE A 160 9.49 -1.90 -3.93
CA PHE A 160 9.16 -1.12 -2.73
C PHE A 160 8.89 0.34 -3.07
N ALA A 161 9.66 0.92 -4.00
CA ALA A 161 9.43 2.27 -4.51
C ALA A 161 8.08 2.36 -5.23
N LEU A 162 7.79 1.42 -6.12
CA LEU A 162 6.51 1.33 -6.83
C LEU A 162 5.35 1.25 -5.83
N ARG A 163 5.44 0.34 -4.85
CA ARG A 163 4.43 0.19 -3.81
C ARG A 163 4.24 1.48 -3.02
N ALA A 164 5.33 2.12 -2.59
CA ALA A 164 5.28 3.39 -1.88
C ALA A 164 4.63 4.52 -2.69
N ALA A 165 4.89 4.58 -3.98
CA ALA A 165 4.30 5.58 -4.88
C ALA A 165 2.80 5.34 -5.12
N LEU A 166 2.36 4.07 -5.14
CA LEU A 166 0.98 3.67 -5.36
C LEU A 166 0.10 3.71 -4.10
N LEU A 167 0.68 3.71 -2.92
CA LEU A 167 -0.06 3.67 -1.66
C LEU A 167 -1.04 4.84 -1.45
N VAL A 168 -0.71 6.04 -1.93
CA VAL A 168 -1.63 7.20 -1.88
C VAL A 168 -2.79 7.05 -2.87
N PRO A 169 -2.55 6.71 -4.16
CA PRO A 169 -3.61 6.31 -5.08
C PRO A 169 -4.48 5.15 -4.58
N PHE A 170 -3.90 4.17 -3.87
CA PHE A 170 -4.66 3.09 -3.25
C PHE A 170 -5.57 3.60 -2.12
N ALA A 171 -5.08 4.57 -1.34
CA ALA A 171 -5.87 5.19 -0.28
C ALA A 171 -7.10 5.89 -0.88
N GLY A 172 -6.92 6.69 -1.94
CA GLY A 172 -8.03 7.32 -2.66
C GLY A 172 -9.03 6.31 -3.26
N ALA A 173 -8.51 5.27 -3.92
CA ALA A 173 -9.33 4.21 -4.51
C ALA A 173 -10.11 3.40 -3.46
N SER A 174 -9.54 3.24 -2.26
CA SER A 174 -10.17 2.49 -1.16
C SER A 174 -11.43 3.18 -0.61
N VAL A 175 -11.50 4.52 -0.73
CA VAL A 175 -12.68 5.29 -0.36
C VAL A 175 -13.49 5.78 -1.57
N GLY A 176 -12.98 5.58 -2.79
CA GLY A 176 -13.60 6.01 -4.04
C GLY A 176 -13.59 7.54 -4.22
N LYS A 177 -12.63 8.23 -3.59
CA LYS A 177 -12.51 9.68 -3.62
C LYS A 177 -11.06 10.13 -3.61
N ASP A 178 -10.79 11.23 -4.30
CA ASP A 178 -9.50 11.91 -4.25
C ASP A 178 -9.42 12.83 -3.02
N PRO A 179 -8.21 13.29 -2.64
CA PRO A 179 -8.02 14.33 -1.61
C PRO A 179 -8.81 15.62 -1.87
N THR A 180 -9.19 15.90 -3.11
CA THR A 180 -10.04 17.04 -3.51
C THR A 180 -11.55 16.78 -3.34
N ASP A 181 -11.96 15.67 -2.72
CA ASP A 181 -13.35 15.19 -2.59
C ASP A 181 -14.06 14.88 -3.91
N ARG A 182 -13.31 14.79 -5.01
CA ARG A 182 -13.80 14.35 -6.33
C ARG A 182 -13.87 12.82 -6.38
N ALA A 183 -14.59 12.27 -7.36
CA ALA A 183 -14.54 10.84 -7.62
C ALA A 183 -13.11 10.41 -7.93
N HIS A 184 -12.72 9.22 -7.45
CA HIS A 184 -11.35 8.70 -7.58
C HIS A 184 -10.81 8.82 -9.00
N THR A 185 -9.65 9.46 -9.16
CA THR A 185 -8.90 9.50 -10.41
C THR A 185 -7.70 8.55 -10.34
N PRO A 186 -7.50 7.67 -11.34
CA PRO A 186 -6.36 6.74 -11.36
C PRO A 186 -5.03 7.48 -11.23
N PHE A 187 -4.14 6.97 -10.37
CA PHE A 187 -2.81 7.54 -10.11
C PHE A 187 -2.77 8.96 -9.54
N TYR A 188 -3.89 9.50 -9.06
CA TYR A 188 -3.87 10.78 -8.36
C TYR A 188 -3.03 10.71 -7.09
N GLY A 189 -2.11 11.67 -6.95
CA GLY A 189 -1.17 11.71 -5.83
C GLY A 189 -0.09 10.62 -5.89
N PHE A 190 0.18 10.05 -7.06
CA PHE A 190 1.29 9.12 -7.26
C PHE A 190 2.61 9.73 -6.79
N GLY A 191 3.30 9.05 -5.87
CA GLY A 191 4.57 9.53 -5.30
C GLY A 191 4.43 10.69 -4.29
N ASN A 192 3.22 11.10 -3.92
CA ASN A 192 3.07 12.09 -2.86
C ASN A 192 3.60 11.55 -1.54
N GLY A 193 4.42 12.35 -0.85
CA GLY A 193 5.08 11.91 0.37
C GLY A 193 5.96 10.66 0.19
N PHE A 194 6.53 10.46 -1.01
CA PHE A 194 7.29 9.26 -1.37
C PHE A 194 8.33 8.87 -0.32
N VAL A 195 9.25 9.75 0.05
CA VAL A 195 10.37 9.43 0.96
C VAL A 195 9.91 8.84 2.31
N PRO A 196 9.03 9.49 3.09
CA PRO A 196 8.58 8.92 4.36
C PRO A 196 7.75 7.65 4.19
N VAL A 197 6.97 7.51 3.11
CA VAL A 197 6.20 6.29 2.84
C VAL A 197 7.12 5.15 2.40
N PHE A 198 8.12 5.43 1.57
CA PHE A 198 9.12 4.47 1.11
C PHE A 198 9.92 3.89 2.28
N LEU A 199 10.38 4.73 3.21
CA LEU A 199 11.06 4.26 4.42
C LEU A 199 10.15 3.38 5.28
N LEU A 200 8.86 3.70 5.38
CA LEU A 200 7.89 2.86 6.10
C LEU A 200 7.63 1.54 5.38
N VAL A 201 7.49 1.56 4.05
CA VAL A 201 7.34 0.34 3.23
C VAL A 201 8.58 -0.54 3.39
N LEU A 202 9.77 0.02 3.26
CA LEU A 202 11.03 -0.71 3.45
C LEU A 202 11.11 -1.33 4.85
N LEU A 203 10.79 -0.55 5.89
CA LEU A 203 10.72 -1.06 7.27
C LEU A 203 9.66 -2.15 7.43
N SER A 204 8.51 -2.02 6.78
CA SER A 204 7.43 -3.01 6.81
C SER A 204 7.84 -4.30 6.13
N TYR A 205 8.45 -4.26 4.94
CA TYR A 205 8.89 -5.46 4.24
C TYR A 205 10.04 -6.16 4.96
N VAL A 206 11.04 -5.40 5.43
CA VAL A 206 12.12 -5.95 6.27
C VAL A 206 11.52 -6.56 7.54
N GLY A 207 10.63 -5.84 8.23
CA GLY A 207 9.96 -6.33 9.43
C GLY A 207 9.14 -7.60 9.19
N LEU A 208 8.47 -7.71 8.04
CA LEU A 208 7.76 -8.93 7.63
C LEU A 208 8.72 -10.10 7.42
N SER A 209 9.85 -9.90 6.74
CA SER A 209 10.88 -10.94 6.57
C SER A 209 11.48 -11.41 7.91
N PHE A 210 11.55 -10.52 8.90
CA PHE A 210 12.03 -10.84 10.24
C PHE A 210 10.93 -11.18 11.26
N ALA A 211 9.66 -11.30 10.84
CA ALA A 211 8.56 -11.51 11.77
C ALA A 211 8.73 -12.80 12.60
N VAL A 212 9.04 -13.93 11.96
CA VAL A 212 9.26 -15.20 12.67
C VAL A 212 10.48 -15.14 13.60
N PRO A 213 11.67 -14.70 13.15
CA PRO A 213 12.81 -14.50 14.07
C PRO A 213 12.49 -13.60 15.26
N LEU A 214 11.78 -12.48 15.04
CA LEU A 214 11.41 -11.55 16.12
C LEU A 214 10.50 -12.20 17.15
N VAL A 215 9.55 -13.02 16.71
CA VAL A 215 8.64 -13.76 17.59
C VAL A 215 9.41 -14.81 18.38
N VAL A 216 10.32 -15.55 17.74
CA VAL A 216 11.17 -16.53 18.41
C VAL A 216 12.04 -15.88 19.49
N VAL A 217 12.67 -14.73 19.19
CA VAL A 217 13.43 -13.95 20.18
C VAL A 217 12.53 -13.47 21.32
N GLY A 218 11.32 -13.00 21.01
CA GLY A 218 10.32 -12.60 22.00
C GLY A 218 9.92 -13.74 22.95
N LEU A 219 9.62 -14.91 22.39
CA LEU A 219 9.29 -16.11 23.15
C LEU A 219 10.49 -16.64 23.93
N ALA A 220 11.71 -16.48 23.42
CA ALA A 220 12.93 -16.84 24.13
C ALA A 220 13.13 -16.00 25.41
N MET A 221 12.83 -14.70 25.35
CA MET A 221 12.83 -13.85 26.55
C MET A 221 11.78 -14.28 27.59
N ALA A 222 10.72 -14.96 27.16
CA ALA A 222 9.69 -15.54 28.03
C ALA A 222 10.00 -16.99 28.47
N GLY A 223 11.15 -17.56 28.06
CA GLY A 223 11.54 -18.93 28.40
C GLY A 223 10.88 -20.02 27.53
N LEU A 224 10.23 -19.66 26.42
CA LEU A 224 9.49 -20.56 25.53
C LEU A 224 10.21 -20.86 24.20
N ALA A 225 11.50 -20.55 24.09
CA ALA A 225 12.27 -20.68 22.84
C ALA A 225 12.26 -22.11 22.28
N GLN A 226 12.50 -23.10 23.14
CA GLN A 226 12.65 -24.50 22.75
C GLN A 226 11.34 -25.06 22.19
N ASN A 227 10.21 -24.70 22.82
CA ASN A 227 8.88 -25.09 22.36
C ASN A 227 8.57 -24.44 21.00
N ALA A 228 8.88 -23.15 20.86
CA ALA A 228 8.66 -22.44 19.59
C ALA A 228 9.46 -23.05 18.44
N LEU A 229 10.73 -23.39 18.66
CA LEU A 229 11.59 -24.02 17.65
C LEU A 229 11.11 -25.44 17.30
N ALA A 230 10.68 -26.22 18.30
CA ALA A 230 10.13 -27.55 18.08
C ALA A 230 8.84 -27.51 17.24
N GLU A 231 7.94 -26.56 17.53
CA GLU A 231 6.71 -26.38 16.73
C GLU A 231 7.00 -25.85 15.32
N ILE A 232 8.00 -24.98 15.13
CA ILE A 232 8.43 -24.55 13.78
C ILE A 232 8.93 -25.76 12.97
N ALA A 233 9.79 -26.60 13.55
CA ALA A 233 10.31 -27.79 12.90
C ALA A 233 9.17 -28.76 12.52
N ARG A 234 8.16 -28.86 13.38
CA ARG A 234 6.98 -29.68 13.14
C ARG A 234 6.10 -29.13 12.01
N ILE A 235 5.80 -27.83 12.03
CA ILE A 235 5.04 -27.16 10.96
C ILE A 235 5.75 -27.28 9.62
N ALA A 236 7.09 -27.24 9.60
CA ALA A 236 7.89 -27.41 8.38
C ALA A 236 7.76 -28.81 7.76
N THR A 237 7.29 -29.81 8.52
CA THR A 237 7.07 -31.18 8.05
C THR A 237 5.62 -31.48 7.66
N PHE A 238 4.73 -30.48 7.68
CA PHE A 238 3.33 -30.67 7.31
C PHE A 238 3.19 -30.84 5.79
N ASP A 239 2.61 -31.97 5.38
CA ASP A 239 2.37 -32.30 3.97
C ASP A 239 0.87 -32.48 3.69
N GLU A 240 0.06 -32.82 4.70
CA GLU A 240 -1.37 -33.05 4.54
C GLU A 240 -2.25 -32.12 5.42
N LEU A 241 -3.48 -31.89 4.98
CA LEU A 241 -4.48 -31.13 5.75
C LEU A 241 -4.83 -31.80 7.11
N GLY A 242 -4.54 -33.11 7.27
CA GLY A 242 -4.71 -33.82 8.54
C GLY A 242 -3.70 -33.42 9.60
N ASP A 243 -2.54 -32.90 9.23
CA ASP A 243 -1.45 -32.56 10.15
C ASP A 243 -1.81 -31.38 11.05
N PHE A 244 -2.73 -30.51 10.60
CA PHE A 244 -3.28 -29.42 11.39
C PHE A 244 -4.00 -29.89 12.67
N ALA A 245 -4.57 -31.12 12.67
CA ALA A 245 -5.20 -31.69 13.86
C ALA A 245 -4.22 -31.94 14.99
N THR A 246 -2.91 -31.96 14.68
CA THR A 246 -1.85 -32.27 15.62
C THR A 246 -1.26 -31.01 16.27
N LEU A 247 -1.69 -29.81 15.85
CA LEU A 247 -1.25 -28.53 16.39
C LEU A 247 -1.63 -28.39 17.87
N GLY A 248 -0.62 -28.28 18.71
CA GLY A 248 -0.79 -27.97 20.13
C GLY A 248 -1.14 -26.49 20.37
N LEU A 249 -1.46 -26.17 21.61
CA LEU A 249 -1.75 -24.79 22.04
C LEU A 249 -0.55 -23.87 21.79
N ASP A 250 0.67 -24.36 22.02
CA ASP A 250 1.92 -23.62 21.79
C ASP A 250 2.09 -23.21 20.31
N ALA A 251 1.73 -24.09 19.37
CA ALA A 251 1.75 -23.77 17.94
C ALA A 251 0.69 -22.72 17.58
N ILE A 252 -0.50 -22.79 18.18
CA ILE A 252 -1.55 -21.77 17.99
C ILE A 252 -1.07 -20.41 18.50
N ILE A 253 -0.43 -20.36 19.68
CA ILE A 253 0.14 -19.12 20.21
C ILE A 253 1.21 -18.58 19.26
N LEU A 254 2.14 -19.43 18.80
CA LEU A 254 3.20 -19.04 17.87
C LEU A 254 2.62 -18.43 16.59
N ILE A 255 1.65 -19.10 15.97
CA ILE A 255 0.97 -18.63 14.75
C ILE A 255 0.25 -17.31 15.03
N ALA A 256 -0.50 -17.20 16.13
CA ALA A 256 -1.26 -16.01 16.47
C ALA A 256 -0.35 -14.79 16.70
N VAL A 257 0.73 -14.94 17.46
CA VAL A 257 1.70 -13.88 17.72
C VAL A 257 2.45 -13.49 16.44
N THR A 258 2.82 -14.47 15.60
CA THR A 258 3.43 -14.22 14.30
C THR A 258 2.52 -13.43 13.37
N LEU A 259 1.27 -13.86 13.23
CA LEU A 259 0.26 -13.13 12.47
C LEU A 259 0.08 -11.72 13.02
N PHE A 260 0.03 -11.54 14.34
CA PHE A 260 -0.08 -10.23 14.96
C PHE A 260 1.08 -9.30 14.58
N VAL A 261 2.33 -9.79 14.65
CA VAL A 261 3.53 -9.03 14.26
C VAL A 261 3.51 -8.71 12.76
N MET A 262 3.12 -9.66 11.91
CA MET A 262 2.97 -9.42 10.47
C MET A 262 1.92 -8.35 10.17
N LEU A 263 0.76 -8.43 10.83
CA LEU A 263 -0.30 -7.44 10.69
C LEU A 263 0.11 -6.06 11.21
N PHE A 264 0.97 -5.99 12.21
CA PHE A 264 1.52 -4.73 12.69
C PHE A 264 2.36 -4.04 11.61
N PHE A 265 3.34 -4.74 11.02
CA PHE A 265 4.15 -4.18 9.92
C PHE A 265 3.31 -3.84 8.71
N PHE A 266 2.29 -4.65 8.42
CA PHE A 266 1.31 -4.36 7.39
C PHE A 266 0.50 -3.08 7.66
N SER A 267 0.06 -2.89 8.90
CA SER A 267 -0.69 -1.70 9.33
C SER A 267 0.20 -0.45 9.32
N LEU A 268 1.51 -0.60 9.53
CA LEU A 268 2.48 0.49 9.53
C LEU A 268 2.61 1.17 8.16
N GLN A 269 2.71 0.40 7.07
CA GLN A 269 2.74 0.97 5.71
C GLN A 269 1.40 1.65 5.36
N CYS A 270 0.27 1.07 5.79
CA CYS A 270 -1.05 1.66 5.58
C CYS A 270 -1.19 2.99 6.34
N ALA A 271 -0.70 3.05 7.58
CA ALA A 271 -0.71 4.26 8.40
C ALA A 271 0.07 5.41 7.73
N GLY A 272 1.26 5.12 7.18
CA GLY A 272 2.06 6.10 6.45
C GLY A 272 1.30 6.73 5.28
N ALA A 273 0.67 5.89 4.45
CA ALA A 273 -0.09 6.31 3.29
C ALA A 273 -1.32 7.16 3.66
N VAL A 274 -2.07 6.74 4.67
CA VAL A 274 -3.26 7.46 5.16
C VAL A 274 -2.87 8.85 5.69
N LEU A 275 -1.77 8.95 6.43
CA LEU A 275 -1.29 10.24 6.95
C LEU A 275 -0.84 11.19 5.83
N VAL A 276 -0.23 10.67 4.76
CA VAL A 276 0.11 11.49 3.59
C VAL A 276 -1.16 11.96 2.87
N TYR A 277 -2.10 11.05 2.63
CA TYR A 277 -3.38 11.36 1.99
C TYR A 277 -4.16 12.43 2.79
N MET A 278 -4.12 12.38 4.13
CA MET A 278 -4.69 13.40 5.03
C MET A 278 -3.99 14.75 4.92
N ARG A 279 -2.67 14.75 4.96
CA ARG A 279 -1.90 15.99 4.82
C ARG A 279 -2.19 16.67 3.49
N GLU A 280 -2.32 15.91 2.41
CA GLU A 280 -2.64 16.44 1.08
C GLU A 280 -4.05 17.03 1.05
N ARG A 281 -5.04 16.30 1.57
CA ARG A 281 -6.42 16.79 1.68
C ARG A 281 -6.49 18.09 2.49
N ASP A 282 -5.82 18.15 3.64
CA ASP A 282 -5.80 19.34 4.49
C ASP A 282 -5.15 20.53 3.78
N ALA A 283 -4.06 20.30 3.04
CA ALA A 283 -3.40 21.34 2.26
C ALA A 283 -4.30 21.90 1.15
N ILE A 284 -5.06 21.04 0.46
CA ILE A 284 -6.01 21.45 -0.58
C ILE A 284 -7.16 22.25 0.03
N VAL A 285 -7.75 21.77 1.13
CA VAL A 285 -8.83 22.48 1.84
C VAL A 285 -8.35 23.84 2.34
N ALA A 286 -7.12 23.94 2.85
CA ALA A 286 -6.53 25.20 3.27
C ALA A 286 -6.36 26.19 2.11
N ARG A 287 -5.91 25.72 0.94
CA ARG A 287 -5.80 26.54 -0.27
C ARG A 287 -7.15 27.03 -0.76
N GLN A 288 -8.17 26.17 -0.79
CA GLN A 288 -9.53 26.56 -1.16
C GLN A 288 -10.09 27.62 -0.20
N LYS A 289 -9.93 27.43 1.11
CA LYS A 289 -10.35 28.43 2.11
C LYS A 289 -9.62 29.76 1.96
N ALA A 290 -8.34 29.75 1.59
CA ALA A 290 -7.58 30.97 1.34
C ALA A 290 -8.10 31.70 0.09
N PHE A 291 -8.34 30.97 -1.00
CA PHE A 291 -8.92 31.50 -2.23
C PHE A 291 -10.32 32.07 -1.99
N ASP A 292 -11.21 31.33 -1.32
CA ASP A 292 -12.57 31.79 -0.99
C ASP A 292 -12.55 33.05 -0.12
N LYS A 293 -11.55 33.18 0.77
CA LYS A 293 -11.36 34.37 1.61
C LYS A 293 -10.88 35.57 0.80
N GLU A 294 -10.02 35.38 -0.20
CA GLU A 294 -9.57 36.44 -1.11
C GLU A 294 -10.70 36.90 -2.03
N LEU A 295 -11.44 35.96 -2.61
CA LEU A 295 -12.60 36.26 -3.47
C LEU A 295 -13.66 37.07 -2.71
N ARG A 296 -13.96 36.69 -1.45
CA ARG A 296 -14.90 37.45 -0.60
C ARG A 296 -14.41 38.87 -0.31
N LYS A 297 -13.11 39.06 -0.09
CA LYS A 297 -12.56 40.42 0.11
C LYS A 297 -12.69 41.25 -1.16
N GLU A 298 -12.46 40.65 -2.33
CA GLU A 298 -12.61 41.33 -3.62
C GLU A 298 -14.09 41.71 -3.86
N GLU A 299 -15.03 40.79 -3.59
CA GLU A 299 -16.47 41.10 -3.62
C GLU A 299 -16.87 42.20 -2.64
N GLU A 300 -16.30 42.21 -1.43
CA GLU A 300 -16.53 43.27 -0.44
C GLU A 300 -15.94 44.62 -0.90
N THR A 301 -14.78 44.63 -1.57
CA THR A 301 -14.18 45.85 -2.14
C THR A 301 -14.96 46.38 -3.35
N LEU A 302 -15.58 45.51 -4.14
CA LEU A 302 -16.46 45.89 -5.26
C LEU A 302 -17.85 46.34 -4.79
N ARG A 303 -18.34 45.80 -3.65
CA ARG A 303 -19.63 46.18 -3.06
C ARG A 303 -19.57 47.41 -2.16
N THR A 304 -18.39 47.79 -1.67
CA THR A 304 -18.22 49.08 -1.01
C THR A 304 -18.18 50.15 -2.09
N PRO A 305 -19.18 51.04 -2.19
CA PRO A 305 -19.03 52.19 -3.07
C PRO A 305 -17.82 52.96 -2.58
N VAL A 306 -16.85 53.19 -3.47
CA VAL A 306 -15.79 54.16 -3.26
C VAL A 306 -16.48 55.52 -3.18
N MET A 307 -17.02 55.89 -2.02
CA MET A 307 -17.33 57.28 -1.74
C MET A 307 -15.99 57.97 -1.60
N GLU A 308 -15.55 58.53 -2.72
CA GLU A 308 -14.43 59.44 -2.82
C GLU A 308 -14.60 60.50 -1.72
N LYS A 309 -13.62 60.64 -0.83
CA LYS A 309 -13.71 61.55 0.33
C LYS A 309 -14.02 63.01 -0.08
N ASP A 310 -13.70 63.38 -1.32
CA ASP A 310 -14.01 64.67 -1.90
C ASP A 310 -15.51 64.90 -2.11
N ASP A 311 -16.27 63.85 -2.43
CA ASP A 311 -17.73 63.94 -2.65
C ASP A 311 -18.50 64.14 -1.34
N MET A 312 -18.01 63.56 -0.24
CA MET A 312 -18.57 63.78 1.10
C MET A 312 -18.35 65.22 1.59
N LEU A 313 -17.17 65.81 1.32
CA LEU A 313 -16.90 67.22 1.66
C LEU A 313 -17.70 68.18 0.78
N ALA A 314 -17.92 67.84 -0.50
CA ALA A 314 -18.77 68.61 -1.40
C ALA A 314 -20.25 68.57 -0.99
N LEU A 315 -20.75 67.41 -0.55
CA LEU A 315 -22.10 67.24 0.01
C LEU A 315 -22.30 67.98 1.35
N VAL A 316 -21.25 68.07 2.19
CA VAL A 316 -21.29 68.86 3.42
C VAL A 316 -21.25 70.36 3.13
N ARG A 317 -20.43 70.80 2.16
CA ARG A 317 -20.41 72.20 1.70
C ARG A 317 -21.73 72.65 1.09
N SER A 318 -22.38 71.82 0.28
CA SER A 318 -23.66 72.17 -0.37
C SER A 318 -24.85 72.22 0.59
N ARG A 319 -24.71 71.65 1.80
CA ARG A 319 -25.75 71.68 2.85
C ARG A 319 -25.53 72.73 3.93
N MET A 320 -24.43 73.48 3.91
CA MET A 320 -24.26 74.62 4.80
C MET A 320 -25.03 75.84 4.25
N PRO A 321 -26.05 76.36 4.95
CA PRO A 321 -26.74 77.56 4.52
C PRO A 321 -25.78 78.76 4.64
N GLU A 322 -25.59 79.49 3.53
CA GLU A 322 -24.82 80.72 3.51
C GLU A 322 -25.40 81.70 4.54
N ARG A 323 -24.63 81.99 5.60
CA ARG A 323 -24.91 83.11 6.49
C ARG A 323 -24.67 84.39 5.70
N LYS A 324 -25.75 84.98 5.18
CA LYS A 324 -25.76 86.37 4.72
C LYS A 324 -25.57 87.28 5.95
N TYR A 325 -24.47 88.02 5.94
CA TYR A 325 -24.25 89.18 6.81
C TYR A 325 -25.05 90.38 6.31
#